data_AF-A0A527VPW6-F1
#
_entry.id   AF-A0A527VPW6-F1
#
_cell.length_a   1.000
_cell.length_b   1.000
_cell.length_c   1.000
_cell.angle_alpha   90.00
_cell.angle_beta   90.00
_cell.angle_gamma   90.00
#
_symmetry.space_group_name_H-M   'P 1'
#
loop_
_entity.id
_entity.type
_entity.pdbx_description
1 polymer ?
#
loop_
_entity_poly.entity_id
_entity_poly.type
_entity_poly.pdbx_seq_one_letter_code
_entity_poly.pdbx_strand_id
1 'polypeptide(L)'
;PLHHPEFTMLEWYRVGETYERLMDDCAEFLALAAEKAGSRSFHFRGREADPFAEPERLSVAEAFTRYAGIDLLATVGADGSMDRDGLHATLVKAGLRTAPDDNWADLFSRVMV
;
A
#
# COMPACT_ATOMS: atom_id res chain seq x y z
N PRO A 1 -6.28 17.01 -8.51
CA PRO A 1 -5.14 17.30 -7.61
C PRO A 1 -5.34 16.60 -6.25
N LEU A 2 -4.44 15.68 -5.89
CA LEU A 2 -4.41 15.01 -4.57
C LEU A 2 -3.18 15.42 -3.74
N HIS A 3 -2.39 16.38 -4.22
CA HIS A 3 -1.17 16.85 -3.60
C HIS A 3 -1.21 18.38 -3.45
N HIS A 4 -0.82 18.87 -2.28
CA HIS A 4 -0.65 20.28 -1.96
C HIS A 4 0.67 20.45 -1.18
N PRO A 5 1.44 21.53 -1.37
CA PRO A 5 2.73 21.73 -0.68
C PRO A 5 2.61 21.74 0.85
N GLU A 6 1.44 22.12 1.37
CA GLU A 6 1.12 22.14 2.78
C GLU A 6 -0.12 21.28 3.03
N PHE A 7 -0.05 20.37 4.00
CA PHE A 7 -1.15 19.51 4.42
C PHE A 7 -1.03 19.16 5.90
N THR A 8 -2.13 18.70 6.50
CA THR A 8 -2.16 18.29 7.92
C THR A 8 -2.03 16.78 8.04
N MET A 9 -1.19 16.32 8.96
CA MET A 9 -0.95 14.91 9.24
C MET A 9 -1.02 14.63 10.74
N LEU A 10 -1.48 13.43 11.10
CA LEU A 10 -1.42 12.90 12.46
C LEU A 10 -0.33 11.83 12.54
N GLU A 11 0.66 12.03 13.41
CA GLU A 11 1.67 11.03 13.76
C GLU A 11 1.54 10.68 15.25
N TRP A 12 1.62 9.39 15.58
CA TRP A 12 1.55 8.90 16.96
C TRP A 12 2.47 7.69 17.18
N TYR A 13 2.78 7.40 18.43
CA TYR A 13 3.71 6.34 18.84
C TYR A 13 3.13 5.54 20.01
N ARG A 14 3.24 4.21 19.95
CA ARG A 14 2.87 3.29 21.05
C ARG A 14 4.08 2.46 21.47
N VAL A 15 4.54 2.64 22.70
CA VAL A 15 5.67 1.87 23.25
C VAL A 15 5.21 0.46 23.60
N GLY A 16 5.98 -0.54 23.16
CA GLY A 16 5.73 -1.96 23.49
C GLY A 16 4.66 -2.64 22.63
N GLU A 17 4.06 -1.92 21.67
CA GLU A 17 3.06 -2.46 20.76
C GLU A 17 3.67 -2.79 19.40
N THR A 18 3.09 -3.78 18.72
CA THR A 18 3.47 -4.13 17.34
C THR A 18 2.72 -3.28 16.32
N TYR A 19 3.13 -3.34 15.05
CA TYR A 19 2.48 -2.56 13.99
C TYR A 19 1.03 -3.02 13.75
N GLU A 20 0.67 -4.27 14.09
CA GLU A 20 -0.71 -4.75 14.03
C GLU A 20 -1.63 -3.96 14.97
N ARG A 21 -1.14 -3.50 16.13
CA ARG A 21 -1.91 -2.58 17.00
C ARG A 21 -2.17 -1.24 16.32
N LEU A 22 -1.20 -0.76 15.54
CA LEU A 22 -1.35 0.48 14.77
C LEU A 22 -2.35 0.31 13.61
N MET A 23 -2.44 -0.90 13.04
CA MET A 23 -3.48 -1.22 12.06
C MET A 23 -4.87 -1.16 12.70
N ASP A 24 -5.02 -1.72 13.91
CA ASP A 24 -6.28 -1.65 14.67
C ASP A 24 -6.63 -0.18 15.01
N ASP A 25 -5.66 0.63 15.47
CA ASP A 25 -5.86 2.07 15.71
C ASP A 25 -6.39 2.79 14.46
N CYS A 26 -5.86 2.49 13.27
CA CYS A 26 -6.31 3.08 12.02
C CYS A 26 -7.79 2.76 11.73
N ALA A 27 -8.21 1.52 11.96
CA ALA A 27 -9.60 1.11 11.80
C ALA A 27 -10.51 1.84 12.81
N GLU A 28 -10.09 1.93 14.07
CA GLU A 28 -10.80 2.68 15.11
C GLU A 28 -10.93 4.17 14.76
N PHE A 29 -9.90 4.79 14.19
CA PHE A 29 -9.96 6.19 13.75
C PHE A 29 -10.95 6.41 12.60
N LEU A 30 -11.05 5.48 11.65
CA LEU A 30 -12.04 5.55 10.57
C LEU A 30 -13.47 5.45 11.11
N ALA A 31 -13.72 4.50 12.01
CA ALA A 31 -15.02 4.36 12.68
C ALA A 31 -15.37 5.60 13.51
N LEU A 32 -14.42 6.11 14.31
CA LEU A 32 -14.59 7.32 15.11
C LEU A 32 -14.89 8.54 14.23
N ALA A 33 -14.19 8.71 13.10
CA ALA A 33 -14.44 9.79 12.17
C ALA A 33 -15.86 9.70 11.58
N ALA A 34 -16.33 8.50 11.23
CA ALA A 34 -17.70 8.29 10.75
C ALA A 34 -18.73 8.67 11.82
N GLU A 35 -18.55 8.23 13.06
CA GLU A 35 -19.43 8.58 14.18
C GLU A 35 -19.48 10.10 14.43
N LYS A 36 -18.33 10.77 14.48
CA LYS A 36 -18.26 12.22 14.72
C LYS A 36 -18.82 13.03 13.56
N ALA A 37 -18.74 12.51 12.34
CA ALA A 37 -19.37 13.11 11.17
C ALA A 37 -20.87 12.75 11.05
N GLY A 38 -21.40 11.84 11.87
CA GLY A 38 -22.77 11.32 11.74
C GLY A 38 -23.00 10.50 10.47
N SER A 39 -21.95 9.91 9.90
CA SER A 39 -22.01 9.12 8.67
C SER A 39 -22.09 7.62 8.94
N ARG A 40 -22.79 6.89 8.07
CA ARG A 40 -22.89 5.42 8.11
C ARG A 40 -22.02 4.73 7.06
N SER A 41 -21.69 5.42 5.97
CA SER A 41 -20.73 4.95 4.96
C SER A 41 -20.01 6.14 4.34
N PHE A 42 -18.80 5.90 3.84
CA PHE A 42 -18.01 6.91 3.14
C PHE A 42 -18.23 6.80 1.64
N HIS A 43 -18.41 7.96 0.99
CA HIS A 43 -18.62 8.04 -0.45
C HIS A 43 -17.63 9.03 -1.07
N PHE A 44 -16.90 8.59 -2.09
CA PHE A 44 -16.00 9.46 -2.83
C PHE A 44 -15.89 9.03 -4.29
N ARG A 45 -16.25 9.94 -5.21
CA ARG A 45 -16.17 9.72 -6.68
C ARG A 45 -16.83 8.41 -7.15
N GLY A 46 -18.02 8.11 -6.63
CA GLY A 46 -18.78 6.91 -6.99
C GLY A 46 -18.28 5.61 -6.35
N ARG A 47 -17.29 5.68 -5.44
CA ARG A 47 -16.86 4.56 -4.60
C ARG A 47 -17.49 4.69 -3.22
N GLU A 48 -17.85 3.55 -2.64
CA GLU A 48 -18.37 3.44 -1.28
C GLU A 48 -17.39 2.61 -0.43
N ALA A 49 -17.29 2.97 0.85
CA ALA A 49 -16.55 2.21 1.85
C ALA A 49 -17.32 2.18 3.17
N ASP A 50 -17.37 1.02 3.82
CA ASP A 50 -17.90 0.86 5.17
C ASP A 50 -16.78 1.16 6.18
N PRO A 51 -16.88 2.24 6.99
CA PRO A 51 -15.87 2.60 7.97
C PRO A 51 -15.85 1.69 9.21
N PHE A 52 -16.83 0.81 9.37
CA PHE A 52 -16.95 -0.11 10.50
C PHE A 52 -16.53 -1.54 10.17
N ALA A 53 -16.28 -1.83 8.89
CA ALA A 53 -15.81 -3.14 8.45
C ALA A 53 -14.34 -3.35 8.83
N GLU A 54 -13.98 -4.58 9.20
CA GLU A 54 -12.59 -4.95 9.43
C GLU A 54 -11.78 -4.81 8.11
N PRO A 55 -10.67 -4.06 8.09
CA PRO A 55 -9.85 -3.92 6.89
C PRO A 55 -9.21 -5.24 6.45
N GLU A 56 -9.13 -5.48 5.14
CA GLU A 56 -8.38 -6.61 4.59
C GLU A 56 -6.88 -6.46 4.94
N ARG A 57 -6.31 -7.50 5.54
CA ARG A 57 -4.87 -7.62 5.74
C ARG A 57 -4.27 -8.35 4.55
N LEU A 58 -3.51 -7.63 3.74
CA LEU A 58 -2.87 -8.15 2.53
C LEU A 58 -1.40 -7.74 2.52
N SER A 59 -0.48 -8.70 2.42
CA SER A 59 0.93 -8.37 2.29
C SER A 59 1.23 -7.79 0.90
N VAL A 60 2.28 -6.99 0.79
CA VAL A 60 2.73 -6.44 -0.50
C VAL A 60 3.08 -7.56 -1.49
N ALA A 61 3.71 -8.64 -1.04
CA ALA A 61 4.07 -9.78 -1.89
C ALA A 61 2.82 -10.50 -2.44
N GLU A 62 1.80 -10.71 -1.60
CA GLU A 62 0.52 -11.29 -2.03
C GLU A 62 -0.21 -10.35 -3.00
N ALA A 63 -0.18 -9.03 -2.78
CA ALA A 63 -0.77 -8.06 -3.69
C ALA A 63 -0.10 -8.10 -5.08
N PHE A 64 1.23 -8.16 -5.13
CA PHE A 64 1.98 -8.31 -6.39
C PHE A 64 1.60 -9.60 -7.12
N THR A 65 1.48 -10.70 -6.38
CA THR A 65 1.08 -11.99 -6.96
C THR A 65 -0.36 -11.92 -7.49
N ARG A 66 -1.30 -11.43 -6.68
CA ARG A 66 -2.74 -11.41 -6.98
C ARG A 66 -3.10 -10.44 -8.11
N TYR A 67 -2.47 -9.27 -8.15
CA TYR A 67 -2.89 -8.19 -9.04
C TYR A 67 -1.94 -7.93 -10.22
N ALA A 68 -0.67 -8.35 -10.12
CA ALA A 68 0.31 -8.17 -11.18
C ALA A 68 0.92 -9.49 -11.71
N GLY A 69 0.67 -10.63 -11.04
CA GLY A 69 1.28 -11.91 -11.41
C GLY A 69 2.80 -11.95 -11.21
N ILE A 70 3.31 -11.12 -10.30
CA ILE A 70 4.74 -10.97 -10.01
C ILE A 70 5.06 -11.59 -8.66
N ASP A 71 6.04 -12.49 -8.63
CA ASP A 71 6.67 -12.94 -7.38
C ASP A 71 7.72 -11.91 -6.97
N LEU A 72 7.32 -10.98 -6.10
CA LEU A 72 8.20 -9.90 -5.63
C LEU A 72 9.38 -10.45 -4.83
N LEU A 73 9.15 -11.46 -3.99
CA LEU A 73 10.18 -11.98 -3.08
C LEU A 73 11.24 -12.79 -3.81
N ALA A 74 10.95 -13.33 -4.99
CA ALA A 74 11.97 -13.90 -5.88
C ALA A 74 13.04 -12.89 -6.32
N THR A 75 12.80 -11.59 -6.14
CA THR A 75 13.73 -10.50 -6.51
C THR A 75 14.45 -9.90 -5.31
N VAL A 76 14.27 -10.47 -4.11
CA VAL A 76 14.90 -10.02 -2.87
C VAL A 76 15.70 -11.18 -2.28
N GLY A 77 17.03 -11.01 -2.21
CA GLY A 77 17.93 -11.98 -1.60
C GLY A 77 17.70 -12.11 -0.09
N ALA A 78 18.09 -13.25 0.48
CA ALA A 78 17.98 -13.48 1.93
C ALA A 78 18.81 -12.49 2.78
N ASP A 79 19.81 -11.85 2.18
CA ASP A 79 20.64 -10.79 2.78
C ASP A 79 20.06 -9.37 2.56
N GLY A 80 18.88 -9.27 1.92
CA GLY A 80 18.24 -8.01 1.57
C GLY A 80 18.74 -7.38 0.26
N SER A 81 19.61 -8.06 -0.49
CA SER A 81 20.00 -7.60 -1.83
C SER A 81 18.80 -7.58 -2.77
N MET A 82 18.76 -6.59 -3.66
CA MET A 82 17.62 -6.35 -4.57
C MET A 82 18.03 -6.65 -6.01
N ASP A 83 17.44 -7.68 -6.61
CA ASP A 83 17.68 -8.05 -8.00
C ASP A 83 16.83 -7.18 -8.94
N ARG A 84 17.42 -6.05 -9.32
CA ARG A 84 16.80 -5.08 -10.24
C ARG A 84 16.45 -5.73 -11.58
N ASP A 85 17.33 -6.56 -12.14
CA ASP A 85 17.15 -7.11 -13.48
C ASP A 85 16.10 -8.22 -13.47
N GLY A 86 16.05 -9.03 -12.42
CA GLY A 86 14.98 -9.99 -12.17
C GLY A 86 13.62 -9.31 -12.07
N LEU A 87 13.50 -8.24 -11.27
CA LEU A 87 12.26 -7.48 -11.17
C LEU A 87 11.87 -6.82 -12.51
N HIS A 88 12.84 -6.23 -13.22
CA HIS A 88 12.58 -5.64 -14.54
C HIS A 88 12.01 -6.67 -15.52
N ALA A 89 12.55 -7.89 -15.55
CA ALA A 89 12.07 -8.95 -16.42
C ALA A 89 10.62 -9.36 -16.13
N THR A 90 10.20 -9.38 -14.86
CA THR A 90 8.80 -9.69 -14.50
C THR A 90 7.84 -8.57 -14.89
N LEU A 91 8.24 -7.30 -14.74
CA LEU A 91 7.44 -6.15 -15.19
C LEU A 91 7.24 -6.15 -16.70
N VAL A 92 8.29 -6.40 -17.48
CA VAL A 92 8.19 -6.51 -18.95
C VAL A 92 7.24 -7.63 -19.34
N LYS A 93 7.32 -8.79 -18.68
CA LYS A 93 6.40 -9.91 -18.91
C LYS A 93 4.95 -9.58 -18.55
N ALA A 94 4.74 -8.78 -17.51
CA ALA A 94 3.43 -8.28 -17.09
C ALA A 94 2.90 -7.14 -17.99
N GLY A 95 3.68 -6.68 -18.98
CA GLY A 95 3.30 -5.57 -19.86
C GLY A 95 3.32 -4.20 -19.18
N LEU A 96 4.01 -4.08 -18.05
CA LEU A 96 4.15 -2.82 -17.32
C LEU A 96 5.24 -1.94 -17.93
N ARG A 97 5.00 -0.63 -17.96
CA ARG A 97 5.93 0.35 -18.53
C ARG A 97 7.12 0.53 -17.59
N THR A 98 8.34 0.40 -18.13
CA THR A 98 9.60 0.69 -17.45
C THR A 98 10.37 1.82 -18.18
N ALA A 99 11.39 2.37 -17.51
CA ALA A 99 12.38 3.28 -18.06
C ALA A 99 13.79 2.66 -17.94
N PRO A 100 14.73 2.98 -18.86
CA PRO A 100 16.06 2.38 -18.86
C PRO A 100 16.85 2.62 -17.58
N ASP A 101 16.64 3.76 -16.93
CA ASP A 101 17.30 4.23 -15.72
C ASP A 101 16.57 3.86 -14.42
N ASP A 102 15.45 3.12 -14.50
CA ASP A 102 14.75 2.65 -13.31
C ASP A 102 15.67 1.74 -12.46
N ASN A 103 15.83 2.11 -11.20
CA ASN A 103 16.39 1.23 -10.18
C ASN A 103 15.30 0.25 -9.65
N TRP A 104 15.66 -0.65 -8.74
CA TRP A 104 14.70 -1.62 -8.19
C TRP A 104 13.49 -0.96 -7.51
N ALA A 105 13.69 0.11 -6.76
CA ALA A 105 12.62 0.83 -6.06
C ALA A 105 11.70 1.59 -7.03
N ASP A 106 12.22 2.09 -8.16
CA ASP A 106 11.41 2.69 -9.21
C ASP A 106 10.51 1.63 -9.86
N LEU A 107 11.07 0.45 -10.18
CA LEU A 107 10.31 -0.68 -10.72
C LEU A 107 9.23 -1.15 -9.74
N PHE A 108 9.57 -1.31 -8.46
CA PHE A 108 8.60 -1.61 -7.40
C PHE A 108 7.46 -0.59 -7.37
N SER A 109 7.79 0.70 -7.40
CA SER A 109 6.80 1.79 -7.34
C SER A 109 5.88 1.82 -8.56
N ARG A 110 6.38 1.43 -9.75
CA ARG A 110 5.58 1.35 -10.98
C ARG A 110 4.50 0.27 -10.93
N VAL A 111 4.70 -0.81 -10.16
CA VAL A 111 3.66 -1.84 -9.98
C VAL A 111 2.54 -1.34 -9.04
N MET A 112 2.86 -0.42 -8.13
CA MET A 112 1.96 0.06 -7.08
C MET A 112 0.98 1.16 -7.52
N VAL A 113 1.09 1.69 -8.74
CA VAL A 113 0.36 2.88 -9.22
C VAL A 113 -0.60 2.62 -10.37
#